data_AF-A0A2T6ZWP2-F1
#
_entry.id   AF-A0A2T6ZWP2-F1
#
_cell.length_a   1.000
_cell.length_b   1.000
_cell.length_c   1.000
_cell.angle_alpha   90.00
_cell.angle_beta   90.00
_cell.angle_gamma   90.00
#
_symmetry.space_group_name_H-M   'P 1'
#
loop_
_entity.id
_entity.type
_entity.pdbx_description
1 polymer ?
#
loop_
_entity_poly.entity_id
_entity_poly.type
_entity_poly.pdbx_seq_one_letter_code
_entity_poly.pdbx_strand_id
1 'polypeptide(L)'
;MISEGLKNLVERQEVLRKIYGDTEEKWEKSLEDSILRGEEMVRALVGMNCGVEVAIELTLLTLYDVAILIDDSSTMILEEDGQRKDTLIGLIKEISEIFSMANGPDAHTMHFLNTRQVKKGTDENWGDYLDRHKFGGVTRIGTELKKQILDEFVIQNSNQSKPLLVLILTDGAIEGERKNHLKEVIEGCADVCERAGNGRTAVSFQFSRIGNDPDAHKLFLELDDDPVLGEFIDVLDIGLDPKNALEDKWFAVPKILLGAISPRVRPPHLNSRAPRFANNRQQWDE
;
A
#
# COMPACT_ATOMS: atom_id res chain seq x y z
N MET A 1 -7.92 11.07 -21.51
CA MET A 1 -6.90 10.03 -21.24
C MET A 1 -7.01 9.52 -19.80
N ILE A 2 -7.01 10.39 -18.79
CA ILE A 2 -7.11 9.99 -17.37
C ILE A 2 -8.50 9.43 -17.02
N SER A 3 -9.57 10.12 -17.42
CA SER A 3 -10.95 9.60 -17.30
C SER A 3 -11.10 8.19 -17.90
N GLU A 4 -10.66 8.00 -19.15
CA GLU A 4 -10.65 6.71 -19.83
C GLU A 4 -9.78 5.67 -19.10
N GLY A 5 -8.61 6.08 -18.58
CA GLY A 5 -7.71 5.21 -17.82
C GLY A 5 -8.33 4.70 -16.51
N LEU A 6 -8.91 5.59 -15.71
CA LEU A 6 -9.60 5.22 -14.46
C LEU A 6 -10.83 4.34 -14.74
N LYS A 7 -11.63 4.67 -15.76
CA LYS A 7 -12.76 3.84 -16.21
C LYS A 7 -12.29 2.42 -16.57
N ASN A 8 -11.26 2.31 -17.41
CA ASN A 8 -10.65 1.03 -17.79
C ASN A 8 -10.14 0.22 -16.58
N LEU A 9 -9.65 0.89 -15.53
CA LEU A 9 -9.16 0.21 -14.32
C LEU A 9 -10.31 -0.35 -13.48
N VAL A 10 -11.38 0.44 -13.28
CA VAL A 10 -12.60 -0.02 -12.62
C VAL A 10 -13.19 -1.22 -13.37
N GLU A 11 -13.29 -1.13 -14.69
CA GLU A 11 -13.82 -2.22 -15.52
C GLU A 11 -13.04 -3.53 -15.41
N ARG A 12 -11.73 -3.48 -15.16
CA ARG A 12 -10.88 -4.68 -15.13
C ARG A 12 -10.77 -5.31 -13.76
N GLN A 13 -10.98 -4.55 -12.68
CA GLN A 13 -10.82 -5.03 -11.30
C GLN A 13 -12.19 -5.31 -10.66
N GLU A 14 -12.46 -6.57 -10.32
CA GLU A 14 -13.73 -6.98 -9.71
C GLU A 14 -14.10 -6.20 -8.45
N VAL A 15 -13.11 -5.94 -7.59
CA VAL A 15 -13.30 -5.17 -6.36
C VAL A 15 -13.78 -3.75 -6.62
N LEU A 16 -13.20 -3.07 -7.62
CA LEU A 16 -13.59 -1.71 -7.98
C LEU A 16 -14.99 -1.68 -8.55
N ARG A 17 -15.39 -2.69 -9.34
CA ARG A 17 -16.78 -2.79 -9.80
C ARG A 17 -17.76 -3.04 -8.66
N LYS A 18 -17.46 -3.93 -7.72
CA LYS A 18 -18.33 -4.16 -6.55
C LYS A 18 -18.58 -2.88 -5.73
N ILE A 19 -17.55 -2.04 -5.59
CA ILE A 19 -17.64 -0.82 -4.77
C ILE A 19 -18.23 0.37 -5.54
N TYR A 20 -17.79 0.61 -6.78
CA TYR A 20 -18.21 1.78 -7.58
C TYR A 20 -19.42 1.51 -8.49
N GLY A 21 -19.78 0.24 -8.73
CA GLY A 21 -20.91 -0.21 -9.54
C GLY A 21 -20.50 -1.10 -10.72
N ASP A 22 -21.48 -1.61 -11.47
CA ASP A 22 -21.23 -2.45 -12.66
C ASP A 22 -21.70 -1.79 -13.97
N THR A 23 -22.06 -0.52 -13.93
CA THR A 23 -22.68 0.19 -15.06
C THR A 23 -22.03 1.55 -15.26
N GLU A 24 -21.81 1.92 -16.52
CA GLU A 24 -21.17 3.18 -16.93
C GLU A 24 -21.84 4.42 -16.27
N GLU A 25 -23.17 4.47 -16.23
CA GLU A 25 -23.92 5.58 -15.62
C GLU A 25 -23.66 5.73 -14.10
N LYS A 26 -23.50 4.60 -13.38
CA LYS A 26 -23.15 4.63 -11.94
C LYS A 26 -21.73 5.12 -11.73
N TRP A 27 -20.80 4.71 -12.61
CA TRP A 27 -19.39 5.09 -12.53
C TRP A 27 -19.15 6.55 -12.79
N GLU A 28 -19.77 7.14 -13.82
CA GLU A 28 -19.54 8.54 -14.13
C GLU A 28 -19.90 9.44 -12.95
N LYS A 29 -20.98 9.12 -12.26
CA LYS A 29 -21.39 9.84 -11.06
C LYS A 29 -20.50 9.55 -9.85
N SER A 30 -20.05 8.30 -9.65
CA SER A 30 -19.23 7.95 -8.48
C SER A 30 -17.77 8.35 -8.61
N LEU A 31 -17.27 8.53 -9.83
CA LEU A 31 -15.85 8.79 -10.14
C LEU A 31 -15.57 10.25 -10.51
N GLU A 32 -16.58 11.11 -10.62
CA GLU A 32 -16.40 12.51 -11.04
C GLU A 32 -15.28 13.22 -10.24
N ASP A 33 -15.34 13.15 -8.91
CA ASP A 33 -14.33 13.71 -8.02
C ASP A 33 -12.95 13.04 -8.19
N SER A 34 -12.92 11.72 -8.34
CA SER A 34 -11.67 10.96 -8.54
C SER A 34 -10.99 11.29 -9.87
N ILE A 35 -11.78 11.49 -10.93
CA ILE A 35 -11.29 11.89 -12.25
C ILE A 35 -10.69 13.30 -12.17
N LEU A 36 -11.44 14.26 -11.59
CA LEU A 36 -10.97 15.64 -11.46
C LEU A 36 -9.65 15.71 -10.69
N ARG A 37 -9.58 15.04 -9.53
CA ARG A 37 -8.36 14.96 -8.71
C ARG A 37 -7.23 14.25 -9.45
N GLY A 38 -7.53 13.17 -10.17
CA GLY A 38 -6.55 12.46 -10.98
C GLY A 38 -5.91 13.36 -12.05
N GLU A 39 -6.70 14.23 -12.70
CA GLU A 39 -6.15 15.19 -13.65
C GLU A 39 -5.24 16.25 -13.03
N GLU A 40 -5.61 16.77 -11.85
CA GLU A 40 -4.79 17.70 -11.09
C GLU A 40 -3.50 17.04 -10.60
N MET A 41 -3.61 15.82 -10.08
CA MET A 41 -2.51 15.00 -9.60
C MET A 41 -1.50 14.72 -10.72
N VAL A 42 -1.93 14.33 -11.92
CA VAL A 42 -1.01 14.11 -13.05
C VAL A 42 -0.25 15.39 -13.41
N ARG A 43 -0.93 16.54 -13.45
CA ARG A 43 -0.27 17.83 -13.72
C ARG A 43 0.79 18.15 -12.67
N ALA A 44 0.48 17.95 -11.40
CA ALA A 44 1.41 18.19 -10.29
C ALA A 44 2.63 17.24 -10.37
N LEU A 45 2.40 15.93 -10.51
CA LEU A 45 3.45 14.92 -10.57
C LEU A 45 4.39 15.13 -11.76
N VAL A 46 3.87 15.42 -12.95
CA VAL A 46 4.70 15.72 -14.13
C VAL A 46 5.53 16.99 -13.90
N GLY A 47 4.97 17.99 -13.21
CA GLY A 47 5.71 19.17 -12.77
C GLY A 47 6.85 18.88 -11.78
N MET A 48 6.78 17.74 -11.08
CA MET A 48 7.82 17.20 -10.19
C MET A 48 8.77 16.21 -10.91
N ASN A 49 8.79 16.25 -12.24
CA ASN A 49 9.57 15.36 -13.10
C ASN A 49 9.17 13.88 -13.03
N CYS A 50 7.95 13.55 -12.60
CA CYS A 50 7.41 12.20 -12.72
C CYS A 50 7.13 11.87 -14.20
N GLY A 51 7.47 10.66 -14.63
CA GLY A 51 7.08 10.16 -15.95
C GLY A 51 5.56 10.10 -16.11
N VAL A 52 5.05 10.50 -17.27
CA VAL A 52 3.60 10.60 -17.52
C VAL A 52 2.87 9.28 -17.26
N GLU A 53 3.46 8.15 -17.63
CA GLU A 53 2.86 6.83 -17.40
C GLU A 53 2.73 6.53 -15.90
N VAL A 54 3.79 6.74 -15.12
CA VAL A 54 3.78 6.58 -13.66
C VAL A 54 2.78 7.53 -13.01
N ALA A 55 2.73 8.79 -13.45
CA ALA A 55 1.78 9.77 -12.96
C ALA A 55 0.33 9.34 -13.19
N ILE A 56 0.01 8.78 -14.38
CA ILE A 56 -1.31 8.24 -14.68
C ILE A 56 -1.61 7.04 -13.77
N GLU A 57 -0.66 6.13 -13.55
CA GLU A 57 -0.88 4.97 -12.67
C GLU A 57 -1.13 5.38 -11.21
N LEU A 58 -0.43 6.40 -10.72
CA LEU A 58 -0.64 6.95 -9.38
C LEU A 58 -2.06 7.52 -9.17
N THR A 59 -2.79 7.86 -10.22
CA THR A 59 -4.20 8.28 -10.09
C THR A 59 -5.12 7.20 -9.54
N LEU A 60 -4.71 5.92 -9.55
CA LEU A 60 -5.42 4.84 -8.86
C LEU A 60 -5.67 5.16 -7.40
N LEU A 61 -4.76 5.89 -6.75
CA LEU A 61 -4.89 6.28 -5.34
C LEU A 61 -6.16 7.09 -5.05
N THR A 62 -6.71 7.80 -6.06
CA THR A 62 -7.98 8.54 -5.92
C THR A 62 -9.19 7.62 -5.64
N LEU A 63 -9.03 6.32 -5.91
CA LEU A 63 -10.05 5.27 -5.72
C LEU A 63 -9.87 4.48 -4.42
N TYR A 64 -8.86 4.77 -3.61
CA TYR A 64 -8.58 4.00 -2.40
C TYR A 64 -8.53 4.91 -1.17
N ASP A 65 -9.00 4.39 -0.04
CA ASP A 65 -8.60 4.91 1.27
C ASP A 65 -7.24 4.31 1.65
N VAL A 66 -6.40 5.07 2.35
CA VAL A 66 -5.07 4.60 2.75
C VAL A 66 -4.89 4.67 4.26
N ALA A 67 -4.41 3.55 4.82
CA ALA A 67 -3.94 3.47 6.19
C ALA A 67 -2.49 2.99 6.21
N ILE A 68 -1.64 3.66 6.99
CA ILE A 68 -0.22 3.32 7.13
C ILE A 68 0.00 2.76 8.53
N LEU A 69 0.60 1.57 8.62
CA LEU A 69 1.06 0.96 9.86
C LEU A 69 2.58 1.03 9.90
N ILE A 70 3.10 1.81 10.85
CA ILE A 70 4.51 2.13 10.98
C ILE A 70 5.12 1.32 12.13
N ASP A 71 6.25 0.68 11.87
CA ASP A 71 7.08 0.10 12.92
C ASP A 71 7.78 1.21 13.72
N ASP A 72 7.47 1.25 15.01
CA ASP A 72 8.11 2.12 15.99
C ASP A 72 8.80 1.30 17.10
N SER A 73 9.25 0.08 16.79
CA SER A 73 10.04 -0.76 17.69
C SER A 73 11.39 -0.14 18.05
N SER A 74 12.11 -0.75 19.01
CA SER A 74 13.45 -0.27 19.38
C SER A 74 14.49 -0.42 18.27
N THR A 75 14.37 -1.41 17.38
CA THR A 75 15.37 -1.68 16.33
C THR A 75 15.44 -0.58 15.29
N MET A 76 14.32 0.13 15.05
CA MET A 76 14.25 1.29 14.16
C MET A 76 15.22 2.43 14.52
N ILE A 77 15.68 2.50 15.77
CA ILE A 77 16.61 3.54 16.24
C ILE A 77 17.93 3.00 16.81
N LEU A 78 17.97 1.73 17.23
CA LEU A 78 19.16 1.12 17.83
C LEU A 78 20.08 0.47 16.80
N GLU A 79 19.53 0.04 15.67
CA GLU A 79 20.28 -0.61 14.59
C GLU A 79 20.64 0.39 13.47
N GLU A 80 21.62 0.02 12.66
CA GLU A 80 22.05 0.77 11.46
C GLU A 80 22.34 2.26 11.72
N ASP A 81 22.87 2.58 12.90
CA ASP A 81 23.19 3.95 13.34
C ASP A 81 22.01 4.93 13.21
N GLY A 82 20.77 4.43 13.32
CA GLY A 82 19.54 5.24 13.21
C GLY A 82 19.07 5.52 11.77
N GLN A 83 19.75 4.99 10.75
CA GLN A 83 19.39 5.20 9.33
C GLN A 83 17.99 4.68 8.97
N ARG A 84 17.48 3.68 9.70
CA ARG A 84 16.11 3.15 9.54
C ARG A 84 15.07 4.24 9.80
N LYS A 85 15.23 5.01 10.87
CA LYS A 85 14.36 6.16 11.20
C LYS A 85 14.44 7.24 10.11
N ASP A 86 15.64 7.57 9.64
CA ASP A 86 15.81 8.59 8.59
C ASP A 86 15.14 8.17 7.27
N THR A 87 15.28 6.90 6.90
CA THR A 87 14.59 6.30 5.75
C THR A 87 13.07 6.38 5.92
N LEU A 88 12.56 5.99 7.08
CA LEU A 88 11.13 6.09 7.40
C LEU A 88 10.60 7.53 7.25
N ILE A 89 11.32 8.53 7.78
CA ILE A 89 10.96 9.94 7.65
C ILE A 89 10.88 10.35 6.17
N GLY A 90 11.86 9.95 5.36
CA GLY A 90 11.88 10.24 3.91
C GLY A 90 10.69 9.62 3.18
N LEU A 91 10.42 8.32 3.43
CA LEU A 91 9.30 7.60 2.82
C LEU A 91 7.96 8.21 3.19
N ILE A 92 7.73 8.50 4.47
CA ILE A 92 6.47 9.10 4.93
C ILE A 92 6.24 10.45 4.25
N LYS A 93 7.27 11.30 4.14
CA LYS A 93 7.14 12.60 3.46
C LYS A 93 6.67 12.45 2.02
N GLU A 94 7.31 11.55 1.26
CA GLU A 94 6.96 11.31 -0.15
C GLU A 94 5.59 10.65 -0.33
N ILE A 95 5.26 9.65 0.51
CA ILE A 95 3.94 9.00 0.52
C ILE A 95 2.84 10.01 0.84
N SER A 96 3.02 10.83 1.89
CA SER A 96 2.06 11.85 2.29
C SER A 96 1.89 12.92 1.22
N GLU A 97 2.99 13.40 0.61
CA GLU A 97 2.94 14.39 -0.47
C GLU A 97 2.10 13.86 -1.64
N ILE A 98 2.42 12.67 -2.17
CA ILE A 98 1.71 12.10 -3.32
C ILE A 98 0.26 11.78 -2.97
N PHE A 99 -0.01 11.16 -1.83
CA PHE A 99 -1.38 10.77 -1.49
C PHE A 99 -2.26 11.98 -1.18
N SER A 100 -1.68 13.07 -0.65
CA SER A 100 -2.42 14.32 -0.45
C SER A 100 -2.94 14.92 -1.75
N MET A 101 -2.24 14.73 -2.88
CA MET A 101 -2.72 15.14 -4.21
C MET A 101 -3.93 14.31 -4.65
N ALA A 102 -3.99 13.02 -4.27
CA ALA A 102 -5.06 12.12 -4.67
C ALA A 102 -6.37 12.38 -3.92
N ASN A 103 -6.30 12.63 -2.60
CA ASN A 103 -7.49 12.62 -1.74
C ASN A 103 -7.56 13.81 -0.75
N GLY A 104 -6.58 14.73 -0.77
CA GLY A 104 -6.51 15.90 0.12
C GLY A 104 -5.54 15.71 1.31
N PRO A 105 -5.25 16.78 2.07
CA PRO A 105 -4.20 16.79 3.08
C PRO A 105 -4.41 15.75 4.18
N ASP A 106 -5.66 15.50 4.62
CA ASP A 106 -6.01 14.58 5.71
C ASP A 106 -6.40 13.17 5.26
N ALA A 107 -6.08 12.82 4.02
CA ALA A 107 -6.67 11.67 3.36
C ALA A 107 -6.23 10.30 3.89
N HIS A 108 -5.10 10.23 4.59
CA HIS A 108 -4.57 8.97 5.12
C HIS A 108 -4.40 9.05 6.62
N THR A 109 -4.52 7.90 7.27
CA THR A 109 -4.22 7.76 8.70
C THR A 109 -2.93 7.00 8.89
N MET A 110 -2.11 7.44 9.84
CA MET A 110 -0.91 6.73 10.27
C MET A 110 -1.09 6.19 11.68
N HIS A 111 -0.79 4.91 11.81
CA HIS A 111 -0.82 4.13 13.03
C HIS A 111 0.56 3.56 13.27
N PHE A 112 0.84 3.16 14.50
CA PHE A 112 2.15 2.65 14.88
C PHE A 112 1.98 1.34 15.64
N LEU A 113 2.93 0.42 15.53
CA LEU A 113 2.84 -0.88 16.18
C LEU A 113 2.73 -0.77 17.72
N ASN A 114 3.49 0.13 18.34
CA ASN A 114 3.68 0.15 19.79
C ASN A 114 3.03 1.35 20.49
N THR A 115 2.38 2.25 19.75
CA THR A 115 1.54 3.33 20.31
C THR A 115 0.11 3.28 19.78
N ARG A 116 -0.82 3.89 20.53
CA ARG A 116 -2.23 4.09 20.12
C ARG A 116 -2.48 5.48 19.53
N GLN A 117 -1.43 6.29 19.41
CA GLN A 117 -1.55 7.59 18.77
C GLN A 117 -1.80 7.37 17.28
N VAL A 118 -2.88 7.95 16.78
CA VAL A 118 -3.20 7.99 15.36
C VAL A 118 -2.92 9.40 14.86
N LYS A 119 -2.21 9.48 13.74
CA LYS A 119 -1.96 10.74 13.03
C LYS A 119 -2.73 10.75 11.72
N LYS A 120 -3.01 11.94 11.22
CA LYS A 120 -3.69 12.13 9.93
C LYS A 120 -2.83 13.00 9.03
N GLY A 121 -2.81 12.65 7.75
CA GLY A 121 -2.50 13.60 6.70
C GLY A 121 -1.10 14.21 6.70
N THR A 122 -1.00 15.45 6.22
CA THR A 122 0.23 16.25 6.14
C THR A 122 0.41 17.17 7.36
N ASP A 123 -0.34 16.96 8.44
CA ASP A 123 -0.48 17.91 9.56
C ASP A 123 0.79 18.14 10.40
N GLU A 124 1.88 17.43 10.11
CA GLU A 124 3.10 17.52 10.91
C GLU A 124 4.36 17.62 10.05
N ASN A 125 5.36 18.37 10.55
CA ASN A 125 6.74 18.10 10.17
C ASN A 125 7.09 16.71 10.71
N TRP A 126 6.97 15.69 9.86
CA TRP A 126 7.19 14.29 10.21
C TRP A 126 8.57 14.02 10.80
N GLY A 127 9.59 14.80 10.41
CA GLY A 127 10.89 14.73 11.05
C GLY A 127 10.80 15.11 12.53
N ASP A 128 10.22 16.28 12.82
CA ASP A 128 10.06 16.77 14.19
C ASP A 128 9.14 15.87 15.04
N TYR A 129 8.09 15.28 14.44
CA TYR A 129 7.23 14.34 15.14
C TYR A 129 7.99 13.06 15.50
N LEU A 130 8.60 12.41 14.51
CA LEU A 130 9.30 11.15 14.73
C LEU A 130 10.55 11.32 15.61
N ASP A 131 11.20 12.48 15.61
CA ASP A 131 12.29 12.77 16.54
C ASP A 131 11.84 12.84 18.01
N ARG A 132 10.60 13.26 18.26
CA ARG A 132 10.00 13.28 19.61
C ARG A 132 9.21 12.01 19.92
N HIS A 133 8.90 11.21 18.92
CA HIS A 133 8.14 9.97 19.07
C HIS A 133 8.94 8.98 19.90
N LYS A 134 8.25 8.27 20.79
CA LYS A 134 8.90 7.29 21.66
C LYS A 134 8.91 5.94 20.97
N PHE A 135 10.01 5.64 20.29
CA PHE A 135 10.30 4.31 19.78
C PHE A 135 10.53 3.31 20.92
N GLY A 136 10.02 2.09 20.76
CA GLY A 136 10.22 0.97 21.67
C GLY A 136 9.19 -0.14 21.48
N GLY A 137 9.41 -1.27 22.14
CA GLY A 137 8.55 -2.45 22.01
C GLY A 137 9.06 -3.42 20.94
N VAL A 138 8.15 -4.22 20.41
CA VAL A 138 8.44 -5.38 19.52
C VAL A 138 7.54 -5.36 18.29
N THR A 139 7.96 -6.02 17.22
CA THR A 139 7.28 -5.99 15.91
C THR A 139 6.09 -6.98 15.82
N ARG A 140 5.00 -6.69 16.55
CA ARG A 140 3.73 -7.48 16.55
C ARG A 140 2.79 -7.10 15.41
N ILE A 141 3.23 -7.34 14.16
CA ILE A 141 2.53 -6.86 12.96
C ILE A 141 1.10 -7.37 12.87
N GLY A 142 0.83 -8.67 13.06
CA GLY A 142 -0.51 -9.24 12.86
C GLY A 142 -1.53 -8.69 13.86
N THR A 143 -1.16 -8.63 15.13
CA THR A 143 -1.98 -8.14 16.24
C THR A 143 -2.34 -6.68 16.03
N GLU A 144 -1.35 -5.85 15.68
CA GLU A 144 -1.54 -4.40 15.58
C GLU A 144 -2.15 -4.01 14.23
N LEU A 145 -1.88 -4.74 13.15
CA LEU A 145 -2.64 -4.62 11.90
C LEU A 145 -4.13 -4.84 12.15
N LYS A 146 -4.48 -5.93 12.84
CA LYS A 146 -5.88 -6.20 13.19
C LYS A 146 -6.45 -5.07 14.04
N LYS A 147 -5.78 -4.75 15.15
CA LYS A 147 -6.33 -3.88 16.19
C LYS A 147 -6.37 -2.41 15.82
N GLN A 148 -5.37 -1.91 15.09
CA GLN A 148 -5.26 -0.49 14.76
C GLN A 148 -5.88 -0.16 13.42
N ILE A 149 -5.84 -1.09 12.46
CA ILE A 149 -6.36 -0.85 11.12
C ILE A 149 -7.68 -1.61 10.90
N LEU A 150 -7.60 -2.94 10.85
CA LEU A 150 -8.71 -3.73 10.31
C LEU A 150 -9.97 -3.64 11.16
N ASP A 151 -9.84 -3.57 12.49
CA ASP A 151 -10.98 -3.44 13.39
C ASP A 151 -11.77 -2.15 13.10
N GLU A 152 -11.10 -1.02 12.84
CA GLU A 152 -11.73 0.27 12.54
C GLU A 152 -12.25 0.32 11.10
N PHE A 153 -11.37 0.07 10.11
CA PHE A 153 -11.66 0.37 8.71
C PHE A 153 -12.46 -0.73 7.99
N VAL A 154 -12.52 -1.95 8.55
CA VAL A 154 -13.11 -3.11 7.88
C VAL A 154 -14.18 -3.77 8.76
N ILE A 155 -13.83 -4.18 9.97
CA ILE A 155 -14.74 -4.98 10.80
C ILE A 155 -15.88 -4.14 11.35
N GLN A 156 -15.60 -2.92 11.80
CA GLN A 156 -16.60 -1.98 12.32
C GLN A 156 -17.22 -1.09 11.23
N ASN A 157 -16.64 -1.10 10.03
CA ASN A 157 -17.11 -0.29 8.91
C ASN A 157 -17.92 -1.11 7.90
N SER A 158 -19.22 -1.28 8.19
CA SER A 158 -20.12 -2.02 7.29
C SER A 158 -20.39 -1.32 5.95
N ASN A 159 -20.03 -0.04 5.80
CA ASN A 159 -20.34 0.80 4.65
C ASN A 159 -19.06 1.36 4.02
N GLN A 160 -18.05 0.51 3.83
CA GLN A 160 -16.82 0.87 3.15
C GLN A 160 -17.12 1.41 1.74
N SER A 161 -16.90 2.72 1.52
CA SER A 161 -17.20 3.43 0.28
C SER A 161 -16.06 3.42 -0.74
N LYS A 162 -14.84 3.07 -0.29
CA LYS A 162 -13.66 2.85 -1.13
C LYS A 162 -12.90 1.61 -0.65
N PRO A 163 -12.26 0.83 -1.54
CA PRO A 163 -11.31 -0.18 -1.10
C PRO A 163 -10.20 0.42 -0.25
N LEU A 164 -9.64 -0.38 0.66
CA LEU A 164 -8.58 0.05 1.59
C LEU A 164 -7.23 -0.47 1.10
N LEU A 165 -6.27 0.43 0.95
CA LEU A 165 -4.86 0.10 0.80
C LEU A 165 -4.15 0.30 2.13
N VAL A 166 -3.59 -0.78 2.68
CA VAL A 166 -2.80 -0.74 3.91
C VAL A 166 -1.32 -0.78 3.57
N LEU A 167 -0.57 0.23 3.98
CA LEU A 167 0.88 0.30 3.81
C LEU A 167 1.54 -0.09 5.14
N ILE A 168 2.34 -1.14 5.15
CA ILE A 168 3.08 -1.61 6.34
C ILE A 168 4.56 -1.30 6.13
N LEU A 169 5.10 -0.40 6.94
CA LEU A 169 6.50 0.01 6.91
C LEU A 169 7.21 -0.57 8.14
N THR A 170 8.14 -1.51 7.95
CA THR A 170 8.79 -2.22 9.07
C THR A 170 10.23 -2.61 8.76
N ASP A 171 11.07 -2.66 9.78
CA ASP A 171 12.45 -3.13 9.70
C ASP A 171 12.66 -4.58 10.16
N GLY A 172 11.66 -5.17 10.81
CA GLY A 172 11.81 -6.40 11.58
C GLY A 172 10.94 -7.56 11.12
N ALA A 173 11.30 -8.76 11.57
CA ALA A 173 10.43 -9.93 11.51
C ALA A 173 9.30 -9.84 12.55
N ILE A 174 8.34 -10.76 12.47
CA ILE A 174 7.25 -10.83 13.45
C ILE A 174 7.79 -11.32 14.80
N GLU A 175 7.52 -10.56 15.86
CA GLU A 175 7.94 -10.86 17.23
C GLU A 175 6.77 -10.98 18.19
N GLY A 176 6.85 -11.92 19.15
CA GLY A 176 5.85 -12.01 20.22
C GLY A 176 4.46 -12.47 19.78
N GLU A 177 4.33 -12.99 18.56
CA GLU A 177 3.09 -13.54 18.01
C GLU A 177 3.23 -15.03 17.74
N ARG A 178 2.11 -15.76 17.79
CA ARG A 178 2.11 -17.16 17.38
C ARG A 178 2.38 -17.28 15.89
N LYS A 179 3.05 -18.37 15.49
CA LYS A 179 3.30 -18.69 14.07
C LYS A 179 1.99 -18.60 13.28
N ASN A 180 2.06 -18.05 12.07
CA ASN A 180 0.95 -17.83 11.13
C ASN A 180 -0.13 -16.84 11.59
N HIS A 181 0.04 -16.13 12.72
CA HIS A 181 -1.00 -15.21 13.18
C HIS A 181 -1.33 -14.11 12.16
N LEU A 182 -0.30 -13.48 11.56
CA LEU A 182 -0.48 -12.46 10.53
C LEU A 182 -1.28 -13.01 9.33
N LYS A 183 -0.96 -14.21 8.88
CA LYS A 183 -1.67 -14.88 7.79
C LYS A 183 -3.16 -15.04 8.11
N GLU A 184 -3.47 -15.56 9.29
CA GLU A 184 -4.85 -15.75 9.73
C GLU A 184 -5.62 -14.41 9.88
N VAL A 185 -4.93 -13.34 10.26
CA VAL A 185 -5.52 -11.99 10.31
C VAL A 185 -5.89 -11.50 8.92
N ILE A 186 -5.01 -11.65 7.94
CA ILE A 186 -5.24 -11.22 6.55
C ILE A 186 -6.34 -12.06 5.90
N GLU A 187 -6.31 -13.39 6.05
CA GLU A 187 -7.35 -14.29 5.55
C GLU A 187 -8.71 -13.98 6.19
N GLY A 188 -8.74 -13.77 7.50
CA GLY A 188 -9.96 -13.40 8.22
C GLY A 188 -10.53 -12.05 7.75
N CYS A 189 -9.67 -11.10 7.39
CA CYS A 189 -10.09 -9.83 6.78
C CYS A 189 -10.75 -10.05 5.42
N ALA A 190 -10.11 -10.81 4.52
CA ALA A 190 -10.65 -11.11 3.20
C ALA A 190 -12.03 -11.79 3.28
N ASP A 191 -12.20 -12.70 4.24
CA ASP A 191 -13.48 -13.37 4.51
C ASP A 191 -14.57 -12.40 5.02
N VAL A 192 -14.20 -11.39 5.81
CA VAL A 192 -15.14 -10.32 6.24
C VAL A 192 -15.58 -9.50 5.03
N CYS A 193 -14.64 -9.07 4.19
CA CYS A 193 -14.93 -8.28 3.00
C CYS A 193 -15.82 -9.02 1.99
N GLU A 194 -15.57 -10.33 1.79
CA GLU A 194 -16.40 -11.16 0.92
C GLU A 194 -17.83 -11.29 1.46
N ARG A 195 -18.00 -11.55 2.76
CA ARG A 195 -19.33 -11.61 3.39
C ARG A 195 -20.09 -10.28 3.33
N ALA A 196 -19.37 -9.15 3.35
CA ALA A 196 -19.95 -7.82 3.17
C ALA A 196 -20.33 -7.52 1.71
N GLY A 197 -19.90 -8.34 0.75
CA GLY A 197 -20.17 -8.15 -0.68
C GLY A 197 -19.17 -7.22 -1.39
N ASN A 198 -18.11 -6.77 -0.71
CA ASN A 198 -17.10 -5.88 -1.29
C ASN A 198 -16.05 -6.64 -2.12
N GLY A 199 -15.99 -7.97 -1.96
CA GLY A 199 -14.99 -8.82 -2.58
C GLY A 199 -13.77 -9.06 -1.67
N ARG A 200 -13.14 -10.23 -1.81
CA ARG A 200 -11.97 -10.63 -1.01
C ARG A 200 -10.81 -9.63 -1.03
N THR A 201 -10.62 -8.91 -2.14
CA THR A 201 -9.52 -7.94 -2.34
C THR A 201 -9.92 -6.49 -2.06
N ALA A 202 -11.05 -6.25 -1.37
CA ALA A 202 -11.43 -4.92 -0.88
C ALA A 202 -10.42 -4.30 0.09
N VAL A 203 -9.49 -5.10 0.60
CA VAL A 203 -8.32 -4.66 1.33
C VAL A 203 -7.08 -5.24 0.66
N SER A 204 -6.12 -4.38 0.35
CA SER A 204 -4.82 -4.75 -0.23
C SER A 204 -3.70 -4.30 0.70
N PHE A 205 -2.64 -5.09 0.81
CA PHE A 205 -1.56 -4.87 1.78
C PHE A 205 -0.22 -4.72 1.06
N GLN A 206 0.41 -3.55 1.19
CA GLN A 206 1.79 -3.36 0.76
C GLN A 206 2.72 -3.48 1.96
N PHE A 207 3.66 -4.42 1.92
CA PHE A 207 4.75 -4.48 2.88
C PHE A 207 5.98 -3.81 2.29
N SER A 208 6.64 -2.96 3.07
CA SER A 208 7.87 -2.27 2.68
C SER A 208 8.91 -2.40 3.78
N ARG A 209 10.01 -3.10 3.47
CA ARG A 209 11.08 -3.39 4.42
C ARG A 209 12.05 -2.23 4.50
N ILE A 210 12.36 -1.76 5.70
CA ILE A 210 13.34 -0.70 5.96
C ILE A 210 14.59 -1.32 6.59
N GLY A 211 15.77 -0.99 6.08
CA GLY A 211 17.03 -1.54 6.60
C GLY A 211 17.28 -2.99 6.18
N ASN A 212 18.38 -3.57 6.64
CA ASN A 212 18.98 -4.79 6.09
C ASN A 212 18.77 -6.06 6.93
N ASP A 213 17.81 -6.06 7.85
CA ASP A 213 17.55 -7.20 8.74
C ASP A 213 17.27 -8.50 7.95
N PRO A 214 18.05 -9.58 8.17
CA PRO A 214 17.93 -10.80 7.39
C PRO A 214 16.67 -11.62 7.73
N ASP A 215 16.15 -11.53 8.96
CA ASP A 215 14.93 -12.24 9.35
C ASP A 215 13.69 -11.55 8.79
N ALA A 216 13.70 -10.21 8.70
CA ALA A 216 12.70 -9.42 8.01
C ALA A 216 12.71 -9.73 6.49
N HIS A 217 13.89 -9.84 5.87
CA HIS A 217 13.99 -10.31 4.48
C HIS A 217 13.40 -11.71 4.31
N LYS A 218 13.73 -12.60 5.27
CA LYS A 218 13.08 -13.88 5.59
C LYS A 218 11.57 -13.84 5.36
N LEU A 219 10.92 -13.06 6.22
CA LEU A 219 9.48 -12.89 6.27
C LEU A 219 8.90 -12.39 4.95
N PHE A 220 9.54 -11.40 4.31
CA PHE A 220 9.04 -10.81 3.07
C PHE A 220 9.01 -11.83 1.93
N LEU A 221 10.05 -12.67 1.81
CA LEU A 221 10.05 -13.78 0.85
C LEU A 221 8.93 -14.79 1.16
N GLU A 222 8.74 -15.13 2.43
CA GLU A 222 7.65 -16.04 2.84
C GLU A 222 6.26 -15.48 2.55
N LEU A 223 6.06 -14.16 2.68
CA LEU A 223 4.80 -13.49 2.35
C LEU A 223 4.54 -13.44 0.85
N ASP A 224 5.56 -13.14 0.04
CA ASP A 224 5.44 -13.04 -1.42
C ASP A 224 5.23 -14.41 -2.08
N ASP A 225 5.88 -15.45 -1.56
CA ASP A 225 5.77 -16.83 -2.06
C ASP A 225 4.53 -17.59 -1.53
N ASP A 226 3.76 -17.01 -0.59
CA ASP A 226 2.59 -17.70 -0.03
C ASP A 226 1.45 -17.76 -1.06
N PRO A 227 0.96 -18.96 -1.42
CA PRO A 227 0.00 -19.15 -2.50
C PRO A 227 -1.40 -18.60 -2.19
N VAL A 228 -1.69 -18.27 -0.94
CA VAL A 228 -2.94 -17.65 -0.52
C VAL A 228 -2.75 -16.15 -0.34
N LEU A 229 -1.68 -15.72 0.32
CA LEU A 229 -1.47 -14.30 0.62
C LEU A 229 -1.08 -13.46 -0.60
N GLY A 230 -0.42 -14.04 -1.62
CA GLY A 230 0.02 -13.30 -2.81
C GLY A 230 -1.10 -12.65 -3.64
N GLU A 231 -2.36 -13.01 -3.38
CA GLU A 231 -3.53 -12.29 -3.95
C GLU A 231 -3.74 -10.92 -3.28
N PHE A 232 -3.48 -10.81 -1.97
CA PHE A 232 -3.77 -9.63 -1.15
C PHE A 232 -2.53 -8.77 -0.88
N ILE A 233 -1.35 -9.40 -0.94
CA ILE A 233 -0.09 -8.82 -0.52
C ILE A 233 0.79 -8.52 -1.73
N ASP A 234 1.53 -7.42 -1.64
CA ASP A 234 2.74 -7.21 -2.40
C ASP A 234 3.85 -6.70 -1.46
N VAL A 235 5.10 -6.97 -1.83
CA VAL A 235 6.27 -6.64 -1.01
C VAL A 235 7.25 -5.75 -1.76
N LEU A 236 7.88 -4.83 -1.04
CA LEU A 236 9.04 -4.08 -1.49
C LEU A 236 10.16 -4.22 -0.47
N ASP A 237 11.31 -4.65 -0.95
CA ASP A 237 12.52 -4.70 -0.16
C ASP A 237 13.40 -3.45 -0.42
N ILE A 238 13.26 -2.42 0.42
CA ILE A 238 14.02 -1.15 0.31
C ILE A 238 15.44 -1.30 0.88
N GLY A 239 15.60 -2.22 1.84
CA GLY A 239 16.80 -2.46 2.62
C GLY A 239 18.08 -2.75 1.84
N LEU A 240 17.95 -3.17 0.59
CA LEU A 240 19.10 -3.49 -0.25
C LEU A 240 19.82 -2.22 -0.76
N ASP A 241 19.12 -1.09 -0.88
CA ASP A 241 19.73 0.18 -1.30
C ASP A 241 18.91 1.44 -0.90
N PRO A 242 18.96 1.86 0.38
CA PRO A 242 18.15 2.97 0.87
C PRO A 242 18.50 4.32 0.22
N LYS A 243 19.77 4.49 -0.19
CA LYS A 243 20.25 5.71 -0.85
C LYS A 243 19.66 5.80 -2.26
N ASN A 244 19.71 4.72 -3.03
CA ASN A 244 19.12 4.71 -4.38
C ASN A 244 17.58 4.77 -4.36
N ALA A 245 16.94 4.18 -3.35
CA ALA A 245 15.47 4.18 -3.25
C ALA A 245 14.86 5.59 -3.12
N LEU A 246 15.56 6.52 -2.48
CA LEU A 246 15.13 7.92 -2.36
C LEU A 246 15.77 8.82 -3.44
N GLU A 247 16.96 8.49 -3.95
CA GLU A 247 17.59 9.23 -5.07
C GLU A 247 16.78 9.11 -6.36
N ASP A 248 16.17 7.94 -6.64
CA ASP A 248 15.15 7.78 -7.68
C ASP A 248 13.78 7.44 -7.05
N LYS A 249 13.20 8.44 -6.37
CA LYS A 249 11.91 8.30 -5.71
C LYS A 249 10.78 7.79 -6.62
N TRP A 250 10.89 8.02 -7.94
CA TRP A 250 9.90 7.59 -8.93
C TRP A 250 9.97 6.09 -9.24
N PHE A 251 10.92 5.36 -8.66
CA PHE A 251 10.92 3.91 -8.63
C PHE A 251 10.28 3.36 -7.34
N ALA A 252 10.82 3.71 -6.18
CA ALA A 252 10.43 3.09 -4.91
C ALA A 252 9.04 3.55 -4.44
N VAL A 253 8.73 4.84 -4.53
CA VAL A 253 7.49 5.38 -3.96
C VAL A 253 6.25 4.89 -4.71
N PRO A 254 6.20 4.88 -6.07
CA PRO A 254 5.11 4.25 -6.80
C PRO A 254 4.96 2.77 -6.48
N LYS A 255 6.06 2.05 -6.25
CA LYS A 255 6.01 0.65 -5.83
C LYS A 255 5.32 0.47 -4.48
N ILE A 256 5.63 1.31 -3.50
CA ILE A 256 4.95 1.30 -2.20
C ILE A 256 3.46 1.64 -2.36
N LEU A 257 3.15 2.65 -3.17
CA LEU A 257 1.78 3.15 -3.30
C LEU A 257 0.87 2.29 -4.17
N LEU A 258 1.43 1.51 -5.10
CA LEU A 258 0.65 0.82 -6.13
C LEU A 258 0.92 -0.68 -6.19
N GLY A 259 1.97 -1.21 -5.59
CA GLY A 259 2.39 -2.60 -5.79
C GLY A 259 1.29 -3.62 -5.49
N ALA A 260 0.55 -3.41 -4.40
CA ALA A 260 -0.55 -4.29 -4.02
C ALA A 260 -1.78 -4.17 -4.96
N ILE A 261 -2.01 -3.01 -5.58
CA ILE A 261 -3.26 -2.66 -6.31
C ILE A 261 -3.10 -2.52 -7.84
N SER A 262 -1.86 -2.47 -8.33
CA SER A 262 -1.52 -2.34 -9.75
C SER A 262 -0.60 -3.49 -10.19
N PRO A 263 -1.10 -4.42 -11.04
CA PRO A 263 -0.30 -5.51 -11.58
C PRO A 263 0.91 -5.05 -12.41
N ARG A 264 0.92 -3.80 -12.91
CA ARG A 264 2.01 -3.24 -13.73
C ARG A 264 3.21 -2.79 -12.90
N VAL A 265 2.96 -2.44 -11.64
CA VAL A 265 3.99 -2.00 -10.69
C VAL A 265 4.50 -3.17 -9.85
N ARG A 266 3.89 -4.37 -9.97
CA ARG A 266 4.52 -5.60 -9.47
C ARG A 266 5.76 -5.88 -10.34
N PRO A 267 6.98 -5.94 -9.78
CA PRO A 267 8.12 -6.41 -10.55
C PRO A 267 7.79 -7.82 -11.03
N PRO A 268 8.25 -8.22 -12.24
CA PRO A 268 8.26 -9.63 -12.58
C PRO A 268 9.02 -10.33 -11.46
N HIS A 269 8.34 -11.21 -10.73
CA HIS A 269 8.87 -11.95 -9.59
C HIS A 269 10.36 -12.27 -9.78
N LEU A 270 11.17 -12.11 -8.72
CA LEU A 270 12.53 -12.68 -8.69
C LEU A 270 12.53 -14.21 -8.91
N ASN A 271 11.36 -14.85 -9.03
CA ASN A 271 11.14 -16.05 -9.83
C ASN A 271 9.83 -16.01 -10.62
N SER A 272 9.91 -15.56 -11.88
CA SER A 272 8.86 -15.75 -12.88
C SER A 272 8.61 -17.24 -13.16
N ARG A 273 7.79 -17.89 -12.34
CA ARG A 273 7.02 -19.05 -12.82
C ARG A 273 5.73 -18.54 -13.43
N ALA A 274 5.84 -18.28 -14.73
CA ALA A 274 4.85 -18.15 -15.80
C ALA A 274 3.36 -17.90 -15.41
N PRO A 275 2.66 -16.99 -16.10
CA PRO A 275 1.23 -16.79 -15.90
C PRO A 275 0.47 -18.10 -16.16
N ARG A 276 -0.17 -18.63 -15.11
CA ARG A 276 -1.21 -19.66 -15.23
C ARG A 276 -2.51 -19.00 -15.63
N PHE A 277 -2.61 -18.54 -16.88
CA PHE A 277 -3.89 -18.40 -17.56
C PHE A 277 -3.74 -18.94 -18.97
N ALA A 278 -4.68 -19.80 -19.32
CA ALA A 278 -4.62 -20.75 -20.40
C ALA A 278 -4.69 -20.12 -21.79
N ASN A 279 -4.02 -20.79 -22.75
CA ASN A 279 -4.34 -20.94 -24.17
C ASN A 279 -5.37 -19.98 -24.76
N ASN A 280 -4.94 -19.12 -25.70
CA ASN A 280 -5.43 -19.14 -27.08
C ASN A 280 -4.79 -18.05 -27.96
N ARG A 281 -4.56 -18.43 -29.24
CA ARG A 281 -4.12 -17.63 -30.43
C ARG A 281 -2.61 -17.41 -30.50
N GLN A 282 -1.83 -17.98 -31.42
CA GLN A 282 -2.01 -18.24 -32.87
C GLN A 282 -2.34 -16.97 -33.67
N GLN A 283 -1.40 -16.59 -34.56
CA GLN A 283 -1.41 -15.46 -35.51
C GLN A 283 -1.27 -14.10 -34.81
N TRP A 284 -0.33 -13.22 -35.19
CA TRP A 284 -0.01 -12.76 -36.54
C TRP A 284 1.49 -12.45 -36.70
N ASP A 285 2.10 -13.04 -37.73
CA ASP A 285 3.33 -12.57 -38.37
C ASP A 285 2.93 -11.66 -39.54
N GLU A 286 3.46 -10.44 -39.56
CA GLU A 286 3.92 -9.69 -40.76
C GLU A 286 4.87 -8.57 -40.32
#